data_AF-A0A946WV92-F1
#
_entry.id   AF-A0A946WV92-F1
#
_cell.length_a   1.000
_cell.length_b   1.000
_cell.length_c   1.000
_cell.angle_alpha   90.00
_cell.angle_beta   90.00
_cell.angle_gamma   90.00
#
_symmetry.space_group_name_H-M   'P 1'
#
loop_
_entity.id
_entity.type
_entity.pdbx_description
1 polymer ?
#
loop_
_entity_poly.entity_id
_entity_poly.type
_entity_poly.pdbx_seq_one_letter_code
_entity_poly.pdbx_strand_id
1 'polypeptide(L)'
;EDSWLGADNGNDMIFNPSSRIYSGSGNQGGFIQSGVYAGGQHWIYVFKNSQFEEGSSNRMPTYDKGNYMYENLEAAPSTTTVRRVFRACTWVGSSLSNDDFPMLSVEDGLIPNDVRIKLRVSKSYEKYSPLVADVDETDQAENNWNPLYTFSTKSVATTTTDDSTLTSILDLIGIVPNPYYAYSKYETSKLDNRVKITNLPEECTIRIYNLSGTLVRQYNKADPLTFQDWDLKNSKNVPIAGGVYIIHIDVPDIGQKVLKWFGVMRPVDLDNF
;
A
#
# COMPACT_ATOMS: atom_id res chain seq x y z
N GLU A 1 -11.50 14.83 -18.94
CA GLU A 1 -11.10 15.84 -19.93
C GLU A 1 -11.39 15.30 -21.32
N ASP A 2 -11.68 16.18 -22.26
CA ASP A 2 -11.89 15.83 -23.67
C ASP A 2 -10.71 16.32 -24.50
N SER A 3 -9.91 15.39 -25.03
CA SER A 3 -8.71 15.68 -25.81
C SER A 3 -8.97 16.50 -27.09
N TRP A 4 -10.23 16.55 -27.57
CA TRP A 4 -10.61 17.37 -28.71
C TRP A 4 -10.77 18.85 -28.36
N LEU A 5 -10.90 19.19 -27.06
CA LEU A 5 -11.06 20.55 -26.54
C LEU A 5 -9.74 21.15 -26.07
N GLY A 6 -8.71 21.13 -26.92
CA GLY A 6 -7.39 21.71 -26.58
C GLY A 6 -7.41 23.22 -26.25
N ALA A 7 -8.42 23.96 -26.74
CA ALA A 7 -8.61 25.38 -26.39
C ALA A 7 -9.14 25.59 -24.95
N ASP A 8 -9.62 24.52 -24.32
CA ASP A 8 -10.17 24.49 -22.95
C ASP A 8 -9.36 23.51 -22.07
N ASN A 9 -8.06 23.36 -22.38
CA ASN A 9 -7.08 22.53 -21.67
C ASN A 9 -7.38 21.02 -21.65
N GLY A 10 -8.14 20.50 -22.63
CA GLY A 10 -8.55 19.10 -22.59
C GLY A 10 -7.48 18.05 -22.94
N ASN A 11 -6.25 18.47 -23.30
CA ASN A 11 -5.21 17.60 -23.86
C ASN A 11 -3.86 17.62 -23.13
N ASP A 12 -3.78 18.24 -21.96
CA ASP A 12 -2.54 18.42 -21.21
C ASP A 12 -2.40 17.45 -20.01
N MET A 13 -3.41 16.60 -19.76
CA MET A 13 -3.49 15.68 -18.61
C MET A 13 -3.37 16.35 -17.24
N ILE A 14 -3.67 17.65 -17.17
CA ILE A 14 -3.65 18.43 -15.94
C ILE A 14 -5.10 18.76 -15.58
N PHE A 15 -5.43 18.70 -14.30
CA PHE A 15 -6.76 19.12 -13.85
C PHE A 15 -6.83 20.66 -13.75
N ASN A 16 -7.08 21.34 -14.87
CA ASN A 16 -7.15 22.80 -15.01
C ASN A 16 -8.41 23.25 -15.82
N PRO A 17 -9.62 23.00 -15.28
CA PRO A 17 -10.87 23.26 -15.99
C PRO A 17 -10.98 24.73 -16.46
N SER A 18 -11.53 24.95 -17.65
CA SER A 18 -11.84 26.31 -18.10
C SER A 18 -13.04 26.91 -17.35
N SER A 19 -13.27 28.21 -17.49
CA SER A 19 -14.48 28.88 -16.98
C SER A 19 -15.70 28.69 -17.89
N ARG A 20 -15.52 28.07 -19.07
CA ARG A 20 -16.53 28.03 -20.12
C ARG A 20 -17.53 26.91 -19.86
N ILE A 21 -18.79 27.27 -19.67
CA ILE A 21 -19.88 26.32 -19.41
C ILE A 21 -20.46 25.74 -20.70
N TYR A 22 -20.60 26.57 -21.74
CA TYR A 22 -21.27 26.19 -22.99
C TYR A 22 -20.38 26.42 -24.20
N SER A 23 -20.53 25.56 -25.21
CA SER A 23 -20.00 25.83 -26.54
C SER A 23 -20.67 27.07 -27.14
N GLY A 24 -19.87 27.98 -27.71
CA GLY A 24 -20.41 29.04 -28.55
C GLY A 24 -21.32 28.45 -29.64
N SER A 25 -22.38 29.17 -30.01
CA SER A 25 -23.36 28.78 -31.03
C SER A 25 -22.69 28.54 -32.40
N GLY A 26 -22.18 27.34 -32.61
CA GLY A 26 -21.54 26.89 -33.84
C GLY A 26 -21.95 25.46 -34.12
N ASN A 27 -22.54 25.25 -35.29
CA ASN A 27 -23.02 23.97 -35.78
C ASN A 27 -21.82 23.05 -36.07
N GLN A 28 -21.29 22.34 -35.06
CA GLN A 28 -20.22 21.36 -35.24
C GLN A 28 -20.82 19.96 -35.14
N GLY A 29 -20.86 19.27 -36.28
CA GLY A 29 -21.46 17.95 -36.42
C GLY A 29 -20.83 16.93 -35.47
N GLY A 30 -21.66 16.46 -34.53
CA GLY A 30 -21.37 15.44 -33.53
C GLY A 30 -22.62 15.30 -32.65
N PHE A 31 -22.83 14.14 -32.04
CA PHE A 31 -24.08 13.76 -31.34
C PHE A 31 -24.49 14.64 -30.14
N ILE A 32 -23.81 15.76 -29.88
CA ILE A 32 -24.14 16.73 -28.84
C ILE A 32 -24.27 18.12 -29.48
N GLN A 33 -25.47 18.39 -29.98
CA GLN A 33 -25.88 19.67 -30.55
C GLN A 33 -26.12 20.64 -29.37
N SER A 34 -25.13 21.48 -29.06
CA SER A 34 -25.01 22.28 -27.82
C SER A 34 -24.33 21.52 -26.67
N GLY A 35 -23.01 21.38 -26.77
CA GLY A 35 -22.19 20.75 -25.75
C GLY A 35 -22.05 21.62 -24.51
N VAL A 36 -22.50 21.12 -23.37
CA VAL A 36 -22.06 21.62 -22.07
C VAL A 36 -20.58 21.25 -21.94
N TYR A 37 -19.71 22.25 -22.09
CA TYR A 37 -18.27 22.06 -21.86
C TYR A 37 -17.97 21.98 -20.37
N ALA A 38 -18.71 22.70 -19.53
CA ALA A 38 -18.54 22.72 -18.08
C ALA A 38 -17.05 22.67 -17.66
N GLY A 39 -16.26 23.59 -18.20
CA GLY A 39 -14.83 23.68 -17.94
C GLY A 39 -13.99 22.67 -18.71
N GLY A 40 -14.18 22.56 -20.04
CA GLY A 40 -13.37 21.68 -20.90
C GLY A 40 -13.62 20.17 -20.72
N GLN A 41 -14.79 19.80 -20.18
CA GLN A 41 -15.20 18.43 -19.85
C GLN A 41 -14.28 17.74 -18.83
N HIS A 42 -13.82 18.52 -17.85
CA HIS A 42 -13.14 18.04 -16.65
C HIS A 42 -14.15 17.47 -15.64
N TRP A 43 -14.72 16.33 -16.00
CA TRP A 43 -15.68 15.62 -15.17
C TRP A 43 -15.01 14.89 -14.00
N ILE A 44 -15.60 15.03 -12.83
CA ILE A 44 -15.28 14.26 -11.64
C ILE A 44 -16.34 13.18 -11.49
N TYR A 45 -15.90 11.93 -11.51
CA TYR A 45 -16.75 10.76 -11.25
C TYR A 45 -16.38 10.16 -9.90
N VAL A 46 -17.38 9.94 -9.06
CA VAL A 46 -17.21 9.25 -7.77
C VAL A 46 -17.85 7.88 -7.88
N PHE A 47 -17.08 6.86 -7.55
CA PHE A 47 -17.51 5.47 -7.59
C PHE A 47 -17.52 4.88 -6.18
N LYS A 48 -18.57 4.13 -5.86
CA LYS A 48 -18.65 3.35 -4.63
C LYS A 48 -17.96 1.99 -4.77
N ASN A 49 -17.49 1.45 -3.66
CA ASN A 49 -16.97 0.09 -3.59
C ASN A 49 -18.13 -0.92 -3.60
N SER A 50 -18.66 -1.19 -4.80
CA SER A 50 -19.77 -2.14 -4.98
C SER A 50 -19.33 -3.60 -4.77
N GLN A 51 -18.03 -3.89 -4.91
CA GLN A 51 -17.48 -5.22 -4.62
C GLN A 51 -17.64 -5.60 -3.15
N PHE A 52 -17.44 -4.65 -2.25
CA PHE A 52 -17.64 -4.87 -0.81
C PHE A 52 -19.14 -4.97 -0.44
N GLU A 53 -19.99 -4.10 -1.00
CA GLU A 53 -21.43 -4.11 -0.72
C GLU A 53 -22.12 -5.38 -1.23
N GLU A 54 -21.78 -5.83 -2.44
CA GLU A 54 -22.44 -6.96 -3.10
C GLU A 54 -21.69 -8.29 -2.92
N GLY A 55 -20.47 -8.29 -2.38
CA GLY A 55 -19.64 -9.48 -2.17
C GLY A 55 -19.22 -10.20 -3.46
N SER A 56 -19.25 -9.52 -4.61
CA SER A 56 -18.96 -10.11 -5.92
C SER A 56 -17.68 -9.55 -6.52
N SER A 57 -16.74 -10.43 -6.90
CA SER A 57 -15.46 -10.04 -7.53
C SER A 57 -15.63 -9.25 -8.84
N ASN A 58 -16.75 -9.43 -9.54
CA ASN A 58 -17.07 -8.78 -10.81
C ASN A 58 -17.70 -7.38 -10.66
N ARG A 59 -17.32 -6.66 -9.60
CA ARG A 59 -17.82 -5.32 -9.27
C ARG A 59 -16.67 -4.38 -9.01
N MET A 60 -16.98 -3.08 -9.06
CA MET A 60 -16.01 -2.03 -8.79
C MET A 60 -15.35 -2.24 -7.41
N PRO A 61 -14.03 -2.48 -7.37
CA PRO A 61 -13.31 -2.69 -6.13
C PRO A 61 -13.05 -1.36 -5.40
N THR A 62 -12.37 -1.44 -4.25
CA THR A 62 -11.63 -0.28 -3.72
C THR A 62 -10.62 0.23 -4.74
N TYR A 63 -10.18 1.48 -4.59
CA TYR A 63 -9.19 2.09 -5.50
C TYR A 63 -7.99 1.17 -5.76
N ASP A 64 -7.84 0.77 -7.02
CA ASP A 64 -6.86 -0.20 -7.53
C ASP A 64 -5.92 0.44 -8.57
N LYS A 65 -5.74 1.76 -8.48
CA LYS A 65 -5.03 2.58 -9.49
C LYS A 65 -5.69 2.57 -10.88
N GLY A 66 -6.98 2.21 -10.95
CA GLY A 66 -7.76 2.26 -12.18
C GLY A 66 -7.69 0.99 -13.03
N ASN A 67 -7.07 -0.08 -12.53
CA ASN A 67 -6.89 -1.32 -13.29
C ASN A 67 -8.24 -1.93 -13.72
N TYR A 68 -9.19 -2.05 -12.79
CA TYR A 68 -10.53 -2.57 -13.08
C TYR A 68 -11.26 -1.72 -14.14
N MET A 69 -11.14 -0.39 -14.07
CA MET A 69 -11.75 0.49 -15.08
C MET A 69 -11.09 0.32 -16.45
N TYR A 70 -9.77 0.29 -16.50
CA TYR A 70 -9.01 0.09 -17.74
C TYR A 70 -9.36 -1.24 -18.40
N GLU A 71 -9.39 -2.33 -17.63
CA GLU A 71 -9.76 -3.66 -18.14
C GLU A 71 -11.17 -3.69 -18.74
N ASN A 72 -12.14 -3.06 -18.06
CA ASN A 72 -13.55 -3.16 -18.41
C ASN A 72 -14.03 -2.11 -19.42
N LEU A 73 -13.31 -0.98 -19.57
CA LEU A 73 -13.65 0.11 -20.48
C LEU A 73 -12.77 0.14 -21.74
N GLU A 74 -11.51 -0.29 -21.66
CA GLU A 74 -10.53 -0.13 -22.76
C GLU A 74 -9.96 -1.47 -23.25
N ALA A 75 -9.43 -2.31 -22.35
CA ALA A 75 -8.72 -3.53 -22.77
C ALA A 75 -9.66 -4.63 -23.26
N ALA A 76 -10.81 -4.81 -22.62
CA ALA A 76 -11.83 -5.81 -22.99
C ALA A 76 -13.27 -5.26 -22.84
N PRO A 77 -13.64 -4.20 -23.60
CA PRO A 77 -14.94 -3.57 -23.46
C PRO A 77 -16.06 -4.47 -23.99
N SER A 78 -17.15 -4.53 -23.23
CA SER A 78 -18.42 -5.12 -23.63
C SER A 78 -19.56 -4.31 -23.02
N THR A 79 -20.76 -4.39 -23.61
CA THR A 79 -21.94 -3.71 -23.05
C THR A 79 -22.19 -4.09 -21.58
N THR A 80 -21.84 -5.32 -21.18
CA THR A 80 -22.00 -5.80 -19.81
C THR A 80 -20.93 -5.23 -18.87
N THR A 81 -19.66 -5.20 -19.28
CA THR A 81 -18.55 -4.71 -18.44
C THR A 81 -18.63 -3.21 -18.23
N VAL A 82 -18.96 -2.45 -19.27
CA VAL A 82 -19.20 -1.00 -19.18
C VAL A 82 -20.34 -0.69 -18.20
N ARG A 83 -21.46 -1.42 -18.28
CA ARG A 83 -22.57 -1.26 -17.32
C ARG A 83 -22.17 -1.58 -15.88
N ARG A 84 -21.29 -2.56 -15.65
CA ARG A 84 -20.79 -2.89 -14.30
C ARG A 84 -19.98 -1.75 -13.71
N VAL A 85 -19.13 -1.11 -14.52
CA VAL A 85 -18.35 0.07 -14.10
C VAL A 85 -19.28 1.21 -13.73
N PHE A 86 -20.16 1.62 -14.64
CA PHE A 86 -21.01 2.79 -14.42
C PHE A 86 -22.13 2.58 -13.39
N ARG A 87 -22.55 1.34 -13.11
CA ARG A 87 -23.48 1.05 -12.00
C ARG A 87 -22.92 1.47 -10.64
N ALA A 88 -21.60 1.44 -10.48
CA ALA A 88 -20.93 1.87 -9.25
C ALA A 88 -20.75 3.39 -9.16
N CYS A 89 -21.05 4.15 -10.23
CA CYS A 89 -20.94 5.60 -10.21
C CYS A 89 -22.10 6.19 -9.40
N THR A 90 -21.78 6.86 -8.30
CA THR A 90 -22.77 7.43 -7.37
C THR A 90 -22.94 8.93 -7.54
N TRP A 91 -21.90 9.61 -8.03
CA TRP A 91 -21.95 11.04 -8.25
C TRP A 91 -21.08 11.42 -9.45
N VAL A 92 -21.60 12.37 -10.23
CA VAL A 92 -20.89 13.00 -11.34
C VAL A 92 -21.05 14.50 -11.19
N GLY A 93 -19.95 15.23 -11.28
CA GLY A 93 -19.97 16.68 -11.29
C GLY A 93 -18.86 17.24 -12.16
N SER A 94 -18.99 18.49 -12.53
CA SER A 94 -17.93 19.23 -13.23
C SER A 94 -17.43 20.36 -12.37
N SER A 95 -16.18 20.75 -12.58
CA SER A 95 -15.57 21.95 -12.00
C SER A 95 -15.42 23.02 -13.07
N LEU A 96 -15.48 24.28 -12.64
CA LEU A 96 -15.20 25.45 -13.46
C LEU A 96 -14.12 26.25 -12.75
N SER A 97 -13.13 26.73 -13.49
CA SER A 97 -12.21 27.74 -12.95
C SER A 97 -12.92 29.08 -12.89
N ASN A 98 -12.58 29.89 -11.88
CA ASN A 98 -13.01 31.26 -11.82
C ASN A 98 -12.05 32.13 -12.66
N ASP A 99 -12.58 32.95 -13.56
CA ASP A 99 -11.77 33.84 -14.41
C ASP A 99 -11.05 34.93 -13.59
N ASP A 100 -11.65 35.36 -12.48
CA ASP A 100 -11.05 36.38 -11.61
C ASP A 100 -9.86 35.83 -10.81
N PHE A 101 -9.79 34.50 -10.65
CA PHE A 101 -8.78 33.80 -9.88
C PHE A 101 -8.38 32.52 -10.60
N PRO A 102 -7.62 32.63 -11.71
CA PRO A 102 -7.20 31.47 -12.48
C PRO A 102 -6.28 30.57 -11.65
N MET A 103 -6.29 29.27 -11.97
CA MET A 103 -5.31 28.33 -11.42
C MET A 103 -3.88 28.75 -11.80
N LEU A 104 -2.93 28.49 -10.91
CA LEU A 104 -1.51 28.70 -11.16
C LEU A 104 -0.94 27.61 -12.08
N SER A 105 0.32 27.76 -12.47
CA SER A 105 1.05 26.68 -13.13
C SER A 105 1.20 25.45 -12.22
N VAL A 106 1.50 24.28 -12.79
CA VAL A 106 1.79 23.07 -12.01
C VAL A 106 3.00 23.26 -11.10
N GLU A 107 4.01 24.01 -11.56
CA GLU A 107 5.24 24.32 -10.81
C GLU A 107 4.95 25.16 -9.57
N ASP A 108 3.95 26.04 -9.66
CA ASP A 108 3.50 26.93 -8.58
C ASP A 108 2.36 26.33 -7.73
N GLY A 109 1.98 25.07 -7.98
CA GLY A 109 1.05 24.32 -7.12
C GLY A 109 -0.43 24.37 -7.48
N LEU A 110 -0.80 24.83 -8.70
CA LEU A 110 -2.16 24.94 -9.28
C LEU A 110 -3.18 25.79 -8.52
N ILE A 111 -3.23 25.70 -7.19
CA ILE A 111 -4.22 26.39 -6.36
C ILE A 111 -3.62 27.73 -5.90
N PRO A 112 -4.20 28.87 -6.31
CA PRO A 112 -3.62 30.20 -6.06
C PRO A 112 -3.71 30.65 -4.60
N ASN A 113 -4.45 29.94 -3.76
CA ASN A 113 -4.69 30.31 -2.37
C ASN A 113 -4.96 29.11 -1.45
N ASP A 114 -4.61 29.26 -0.18
CA ASP A 114 -4.92 28.25 0.84
C ASP A 114 -6.38 28.39 1.31
N VAL A 115 -7.30 27.71 0.63
CA VAL A 115 -8.71 27.62 1.07
C VAL A 115 -8.94 26.33 1.85
N ARG A 116 -9.44 26.46 3.09
CA ARG A 116 -9.91 25.33 3.89
C ARG A 116 -11.44 25.24 3.84
N ILE A 117 -11.97 24.31 3.05
CA ILE A 117 -13.40 23.95 3.07
C ILE A 117 -13.66 23.05 4.27
N LYS A 118 -14.56 23.47 5.17
CA LYS A 118 -15.04 22.65 6.29
C LYS A 118 -16.50 22.27 6.04
N LEU A 119 -16.75 21.05 5.61
CA LEU A 119 -18.09 20.48 5.57
C LEU A 119 -18.52 20.15 7.01
N ARG A 120 -19.23 21.08 7.64
CA ARG A 120 -19.78 20.91 8.99
C ARG A 120 -21.27 20.67 8.87
N VAL A 121 -21.70 19.43 9.12
CA VAL A 121 -23.12 19.10 9.21
C VAL A 121 -23.57 19.43 10.63
N SER A 122 -24.28 20.55 10.81
CA SER A 122 -24.92 20.91 12.10
C SER A 122 -26.36 20.43 12.19
N LYS A 123 -26.91 19.88 11.11
CA LYS A 123 -28.26 19.34 11.07
C LYS A 123 -28.25 17.95 11.69
N SER A 124 -29.13 17.72 12.67
CA SER A 124 -29.38 16.37 13.17
C SER A 124 -29.79 15.48 12.00
N TYR A 125 -29.28 14.26 11.95
CA TYR A 125 -29.71 13.28 10.97
C TYR A 125 -31.22 13.09 11.07
N GLU A 126 -31.90 13.12 9.92
CA GLU A 126 -33.33 12.79 9.87
C GLU A 126 -33.49 11.28 10.03
N LYS A 127 -34.53 10.90 10.79
CA LYS A 127 -34.94 9.51 10.88
C LYS A 127 -35.46 9.05 9.52
N TYR A 128 -35.08 7.85 9.11
CA TYR A 128 -35.53 7.26 7.85
C TYR A 128 -35.95 5.81 8.09
N SER A 129 -37.18 5.49 7.70
CA SER A 129 -37.70 4.12 7.71
C SER A 129 -37.90 3.62 6.28
N PRO A 130 -37.30 2.48 5.89
CA PRO A 130 -37.61 1.82 4.64
C PRO A 130 -38.87 0.94 4.70
N LEU A 131 -39.46 0.71 5.89
CA LEU A 131 -40.53 -0.27 6.10
C LEU A 131 -41.89 0.36 6.45
N VAL A 132 -41.90 1.46 7.20
CA VAL A 132 -43.11 2.14 7.67
C VAL A 132 -43.07 3.61 7.29
N ALA A 133 -44.23 4.19 6.99
CA ALA A 133 -44.31 5.61 6.61
C ALA A 133 -44.20 6.55 7.83
N ASP A 134 -44.60 6.07 9.01
CA ASP A 134 -44.48 6.81 10.27
C ASP A 134 -43.16 6.46 10.96
N VAL A 135 -42.26 7.46 11.08
CA VAL A 135 -40.94 7.30 11.70
C VAL A 135 -40.97 7.39 13.23
N ASP A 136 -42.14 7.62 13.82
CA ASP A 136 -42.33 7.53 15.26
C ASP A 136 -42.76 6.12 15.72
N GLU A 137 -43.18 5.24 14.79
CA GLU A 137 -43.42 3.83 15.04
C GLU A 137 -42.09 3.05 15.03
N THR A 138 -41.59 2.65 16.21
CA THR A 138 -40.26 2.06 16.37
C THR A 138 -40.24 0.54 16.56
N ASP A 139 -41.38 -0.14 16.48
CA ASP A 139 -41.49 -1.57 16.81
C ASP A 139 -40.63 -2.48 15.92
N GLN A 140 -40.34 -2.04 14.69
CA GLN A 140 -39.47 -2.72 13.73
C GLN A 140 -38.14 -1.98 13.48
N ALA A 141 -37.83 -0.96 14.29
CA ALA A 141 -36.67 -0.12 14.08
C ALA A 141 -35.44 -0.67 14.81
N GLU A 142 -34.37 -0.96 14.07
CA GLU A 142 -33.11 -1.47 14.65
C GLU A 142 -32.32 -0.38 15.41
N ASN A 143 -32.66 0.91 15.22
CA ASN A 143 -32.09 2.06 15.95
C ASN A 143 -33.02 3.28 15.99
N ASN A 144 -34.31 3.07 16.24
CA ASN A 144 -35.32 4.16 16.22
C ASN A 144 -35.30 4.98 14.92
N TRP A 145 -35.03 4.31 13.79
CA TRP A 145 -34.87 4.88 12.45
C TRP A 145 -33.72 5.90 12.29
N ASN A 146 -32.84 6.02 13.29
CA ASN A 146 -31.63 6.82 13.16
C ASN A 146 -30.65 6.14 12.20
N PRO A 147 -29.90 6.88 11.37
CA PRO A 147 -28.92 6.31 10.47
C PRO A 147 -27.91 5.44 11.20
N LEU A 148 -27.73 4.23 10.68
CA LEU A 148 -26.75 3.27 11.15
C LEU A 148 -25.56 3.27 10.18
N TYR A 149 -24.36 3.38 10.75
CA TYR A 149 -23.13 3.16 10.02
C TYR A 149 -22.47 1.92 10.58
N THR A 150 -22.33 0.89 9.77
CA THR A 150 -21.56 -0.30 10.13
C THR A 150 -20.15 -0.11 9.60
N PHE A 151 -19.16 -0.26 10.46
CA PHE A 151 -17.77 -0.42 10.04
C PHE A 151 -17.28 -1.78 10.53
N SER A 152 -16.40 -2.40 9.74
CA SER A 152 -15.79 -3.68 10.08
C SER A 152 -14.28 -3.50 10.12
N THR A 153 -13.65 -3.92 11.20
CA THR A 153 -12.19 -4.00 11.31
C THR A 153 -11.65 -5.32 10.78
N LYS A 154 -12.49 -6.19 10.21
CA LYS A 154 -12.09 -7.52 9.74
C LYS A 154 -10.96 -7.48 8.69
N SER A 155 -10.87 -6.41 7.90
CA SER A 155 -9.80 -6.20 6.92
C SER A 155 -8.48 -5.72 7.53
N VAL A 156 -8.48 -5.27 8.79
CA VAL A 156 -7.30 -4.82 9.54
C VAL A 156 -7.03 -5.75 10.73
N ALA A 157 -7.90 -6.73 10.96
CA ALA A 157 -7.77 -7.69 12.04
C ALA A 157 -6.61 -8.64 11.76
N THR A 158 -5.77 -8.87 12.77
CA THR A 158 -4.69 -9.84 12.73
C THR A 158 -5.26 -11.24 12.48
N THR A 159 -4.99 -11.80 11.30
CA THR A 159 -5.28 -13.20 11.00
C THR A 159 -4.13 -14.06 11.46
N THR A 160 -4.40 -14.98 12.38
CA THR A 160 -3.48 -16.08 12.71
C THR A 160 -3.57 -17.13 11.61
N THR A 161 -2.43 -17.67 11.16
CA THR A 161 -2.36 -18.82 10.22
C THR A 161 -2.65 -18.47 8.75
N ASP A 162 -2.02 -17.41 8.23
CA ASP A 162 -1.93 -17.17 6.78
C ASP A 162 -0.50 -17.46 6.29
N ASP A 163 -0.31 -18.66 5.74
CA ASP A 163 0.97 -19.19 5.24
C ASP A 163 1.63 -18.27 4.20
N SER A 164 0.84 -17.49 3.46
CA SER A 164 1.35 -16.57 2.44
C SER A 164 2.07 -15.36 3.06
N THR A 165 1.50 -14.78 4.12
CA THR A 165 2.14 -13.69 4.87
C THR A 165 3.33 -14.17 5.70
N LEU A 166 3.26 -15.39 6.25
CA LEU A 166 4.34 -16.03 6.98
C LEU A 166 5.61 -16.22 6.12
N THR A 167 5.45 -16.55 4.83
CA THR A 167 6.56 -16.64 3.88
C THR A 167 7.23 -15.27 3.67
N SER A 168 6.45 -14.19 3.57
CA SER A 168 6.99 -12.83 3.40
C SER A 168 7.76 -12.32 4.62
N ILE A 169 7.40 -12.78 5.83
CA ILE A 169 8.09 -12.42 7.07
C ILE A 169 9.48 -13.09 7.15
N LEU A 170 9.62 -14.32 6.62
CA LEU A 170 10.94 -14.98 6.52
C LEU A 170 11.94 -14.18 5.63
N ASP A 171 11.45 -13.37 4.69
CA ASP A 171 12.30 -12.52 3.87
C ASP A 171 12.91 -11.34 4.60
N LEU A 172 12.33 -10.94 5.74
CA LEU A 172 12.89 -9.88 6.59
C LEU A 172 14.08 -10.36 7.42
N ILE A 173 14.29 -11.67 7.54
CA ILE A 173 15.41 -12.23 8.29
C ILE A 173 16.72 -11.88 7.56
N GLY A 174 17.67 -11.30 8.30
CA GLY A 174 18.91 -10.79 7.76
C GLY A 174 20.11 -11.03 8.68
N ILE A 175 21.31 -10.70 8.20
CA ILE A 175 22.54 -10.71 8.99
C ILE A 175 23.30 -9.40 8.78
N VAL A 176 23.74 -8.79 9.88
CA VAL A 176 24.37 -7.46 9.90
C VAL A 176 25.66 -7.49 10.72
N PRO A 177 26.75 -6.84 10.24
CA PRO A 177 26.90 -6.31 8.88
C PRO A 177 27.15 -7.42 7.85
N ASN A 178 26.66 -7.19 6.63
CA ASN A 178 26.94 -8.04 5.47
C ASN A 178 27.23 -7.13 4.26
N PRO A 179 28.49 -7.05 3.77
CA PRO A 179 29.65 -7.82 4.21
C PRO A 179 30.26 -7.32 5.53
N TYR A 180 30.91 -8.20 6.29
CA TYR A 180 31.67 -7.84 7.49
C TYR A 180 33.14 -7.58 7.12
N TYR A 181 33.62 -6.35 7.34
CA TYR A 181 35.00 -5.92 7.03
C TYR A 181 35.83 -5.74 8.29
N ALA A 182 35.92 -6.78 9.12
CA ALA A 182 36.70 -6.78 10.35
C ALA A 182 36.44 -5.59 11.29
N TYR A 183 35.22 -5.08 11.28
CA TYR A 183 34.73 -4.05 12.18
C TYR A 183 33.20 -4.07 12.17
N SER A 184 32.59 -3.99 13.35
CA SER A 184 31.15 -3.84 13.53
C SER A 184 30.89 -2.79 14.60
N LYS A 185 29.89 -1.91 14.40
CA LYS A 185 29.50 -0.91 15.41
C LYS A 185 29.04 -1.52 16.74
N TYR A 186 28.76 -2.82 16.76
CA TYR A 186 28.35 -3.55 17.96
C TYR A 186 29.54 -4.06 18.80
N GLU A 187 30.77 -3.95 18.30
CA GLU A 187 31.97 -4.42 19.00
C GLU A 187 32.38 -3.42 20.08
N THR A 188 32.58 -3.91 21.31
CA THR A 188 32.96 -3.07 22.46
C THR A 188 34.47 -3.01 22.69
N SER A 189 35.25 -3.89 22.05
CA SER A 189 36.70 -3.99 22.20
C SER A 189 37.33 -4.48 20.90
N LYS A 190 38.64 -4.23 20.70
CA LYS A 190 39.40 -4.71 19.53
C LYS A 190 39.48 -6.24 19.43
N LEU A 191 39.20 -6.94 20.52
CA LEU A 191 39.19 -8.41 20.61
C LEU A 191 37.80 -9.02 20.39
N ASP A 192 36.77 -8.19 20.30
CA ASP A 192 35.40 -8.61 20.14
C ASP A 192 35.01 -8.48 18.67
N ASN A 193 34.71 -9.62 18.03
CA ASN A 193 34.19 -9.66 16.67
C ASN A 193 32.77 -10.20 16.73
N ARG A 194 31.78 -9.41 16.32
CA ARG A 194 30.38 -9.85 16.39
C ARG A 194 29.53 -9.45 15.19
N VAL A 195 28.73 -10.41 14.75
CA VAL A 195 27.65 -10.21 13.78
C VAL A 195 26.32 -10.61 14.39
N LYS A 196 25.25 -9.96 13.94
CA LYS A 196 23.90 -10.17 14.44
C LYS A 196 23.03 -10.72 13.32
N ILE A 197 22.35 -11.83 13.59
CA ILE A 197 21.25 -12.30 12.75
C ILE A 197 19.98 -11.65 13.30
N THR A 198 19.23 -10.92 12.48
CA THR A 198 18.14 -10.02 12.88
C THR A 198 16.78 -10.48 12.35
N ASN A 199 15.72 -9.96 12.98
CA ASN A 199 14.32 -10.26 12.67
C ASN A 199 13.97 -11.75 12.84
N LEU A 200 14.61 -12.40 13.80
CA LEU A 200 14.36 -13.81 14.11
C LEU A 200 13.06 -13.97 14.92
N PRO A 201 12.29 -15.05 14.67
CA PRO A 201 11.18 -15.45 15.53
C PRO A 201 11.69 -16.00 16.88
N GLU A 202 10.77 -16.15 17.83
CA GLU A 202 11.05 -16.61 19.20
C GLU A 202 11.66 -18.01 19.24
N GLU A 203 11.17 -18.92 18.39
CA GLU A 203 11.69 -20.28 18.23
C GLU A 203 12.25 -20.50 16.82
N CYS A 204 13.54 -20.80 16.71
CA CYS A 204 14.16 -21.21 15.45
C CYS A 204 15.48 -21.95 15.66
N THR A 205 15.91 -22.70 14.64
CA THR A 205 17.24 -23.33 14.59
C THR A 205 18.11 -22.65 13.54
N ILE A 206 19.26 -22.15 13.95
CA ILE A 206 20.23 -21.46 13.08
C ILE A 206 21.43 -22.37 12.90
N ARG A 207 21.77 -22.71 11.66
CA ARG A 207 22.92 -23.55 11.30
C ARG A 207 23.83 -22.80 10.34
N ILE A 208 25.10 -22.70 10.70
CA ILE A 208 26.10 -21.96 9.93
C ILE A 208 27.06 -22.96 9.30
N TYR A 209 27.24 -22.87 7.98
CA TYR A 209 28.08 -23.75 7.19
C TYR A 209 29.16 -22.97 6.44
N ASN A 210 30.30 -23.61 6.20
CA ASN A 210 31.26 -23.13 5.21
C ASN A 210 30.82 -23.51 3.78
N LEU A 211 31.53 -23.02 2.76
CA LEU A 211 31.25 -23.36 1.35
C LEU A 211 31.38 -24.86 1.04
N SER A 212 32.14 -25.61 1.83
CA SER A 212 32.28 -27.06 1.70
C SER A 212 31.13 -27.84 2.36
N GLY A 213 30.13 -27.16 2.93
CA GLY A 213 28.98 -27.77 3.61
C GLY A 213 29.27 -28.30 5.03
N THR A 214 30.44 -27.99 5.59
CA THR A 214 30.78 -28.36 6.98
C THR A 214 30.08 -27.45 7.96
N LEU A 215 29.43 -28.02 8.98
CA LEU A 215 28.78 -27.27 10.06
C LEU A 215 29.84 -26.58 10.93
N VAL A 216 29.75 -25.26 11.01
CA VAL A 216 30.64 -24.39 11.78
C VAL A 216 30.07 -24.15 13.17
N ARG A 217 28.78 -23.78 13.25
CA ARG A 217 28.10 -23.42 14.51
C ARG A 217 26.59 -23.68 14.35
N GLN A 218 25.94 -24.02 15.45
CA GLN A 218 24.48 -24.12 15.53
C GLN A 218 23.98 -23.37 16.77
N TYR A 219 22.84 -22.70 16.64
CA TYR A 219 22.08 -22.11 17.74
C TYR A 219 20.65 -22.66 17.71
N ASN A 220 20.18 -23.10 18.87
CA ASN A 220 18.77 -23.43 19.08
C ASN A 220 18.17 -22.28 19.90
N LYS A 221 17.34 -21.48 19.25
CA LYS A 221 16.74 -20.28 19.82
C LYS A 221 15.34 -20.60 20.34
N ALA A 222 15.07 -20.19 21.57
CA ALA A 222 13.80 -20.35 22.27
C ALA A 222 13.66 -19.20 23.30
N ASP A 223 13.80 -17.96 22.81
CA ASP A 223 13.79 -16.76 23.64
C ASP A 223 13.16 -15.58 22.87
N PRO A 224 12.60 -14.58 23.56
CA PRO A 224 11.80 -13.53 22.91
C PRO A 224 12.62 -12.45 22.17
N LEU A 225 13.96 -12.50 22.19
CA LEU A 225 14.78 -11.52 21.47
C LEU A 225 14.65 -11.73 19.96
N THR A 226 14.60 -10.65 19.18
CA THR A 226 14.47 -10.74 17.72
C THR A 226 15.80 -10.89 16.99
N PHE A 227 16.88 -11.23 17.71
CA PHE A 227 18.21 -11.36 17.14
C PHE A 227 19.03 -12.46 17.83
N GLN A 228 20.06 -12.94 17.13
CA GLN A 228 21.07 -13.86 17.65
C GLN A 228 22.46 -13.33 17.32
N ASP A 229 23.31 -13.24 18.34
CA ASP A 229 24.71 -12.83 18.18
C ASP A 229 25.57 -14.04 17.83
N TRP A 230 26.44 -13.87 16.84
CA TRP A 230 27.50 -14.80 16.50
C TRP A 230 28.86 -14.10 16.66
N ASP A 231 29.71 -14.71 17.48
CA ASP A 231 31.05 -14.25 17.84
C ASP A 231 32.13 -14.63 16.81
N LEU A 232 31.70 -15.06 15.61
CA LEU A 232 32.56 -15.53 14.53
C LEU A 232 33.47 -16.69 14.93
N LYS A 233 33.01 -17.54 15.86
CA LYS A 233 33.70 -18.78 16.26
C LYS A 233 32.91 -20.01 15.86
N ASN A 234 33.61 -21.12 15.71
CA ASN A 234 33.00 -22.43 15.50
C ASN A 234 32.49 -23.03 16.82
N SER A 235 31.91 -24.23 16.77
CA SER A 235 31.41 -24.98 17.94
C SER A 235 32.48 -25.30 19.00
N LYS A 236 33.77 -25.26 18.63
CA LYS A 236 34.91 -25.44 19.55
C LYS A 236 35.50 -24.11 20.04
N ASN A 237 34.79 -22.99 19.86
CA ASN A 237 35.23 -21.64 20.21
C ASN A 237 36.55 -21.21 19.54
N VAL A 238 36.84 -21.76 18.36
CA VAL A 238 37.97 -21.34 17.54
C VAL A 238 37.47 -20.31 16.51
N PRO A 239 38.14 -19.15 16.36
CA PRO A 239 37.81 -18.18 15.33
C PRO A 239 37.76 -18.80 13.94
N ILE A 240 36.76 -18.42 13.15
CA ILE A 240 36.63 -18.87 11.77
C ILE A 240 37.59 -18.11 10.86
N ALA A 241 37.89 -18.67 9.68
CA ALA A 241 38.63 -17.96 8.65
C ALA A 241 37.74 -16.93 7.92
N GLY A 242 38.36 -15.89 7.35
CA GLY A 242 37.64 -15.00 6.43
C GLY A 242 37.17 -15.77 5.19
N GLY A 243 35.95 -15.49 4.73
CA GLY A 243 35.35 -16.19 3.61
C GLY A 243 33.83 -16.06 3.54
N VAL A 244 33.23 -16.84 2.64
CA VAL A 244 31.77 -16.94 2.48
C VAL A 244 31.24 -18.06 3.37
N TYR A 245 30.13 -17.79 4.05
CA TYR A 245 29.39 -18.73 4.86
C TYR A 245 27.92 -18.75 4.45
N ILE A 246 27.29 -19.91 4.62
CA ILE A 246 25.87 -20.13 4.38
C ILE A 246 25.19 -20.30 5.73
N ILE A 247 24.16 -19.51 6.00
CA ILE A 247 23.39 -19.57 7.24
C ILE A 247 22.00 -20.08 6.88
N HIS A 248 21.67 -21.26 7.37
CA HIS A 248 20.36 -21.87 7.22
C HIS A 248 19.57 -21.65 8.51
N ILE A 249 18.39 -21.06 8.39
CA ILE A 249 17.50 -20.71 9.47
C ILE A 249 16.22 -21.49 9.25
N ASP A 250 15.87 -22.31 10.22
CA ASP A 250 14.75 -23.25 10.18
C ASP A 250 13.75 -22.83 11.26
N VAL A 251 12.57 -22.41 10.84
CA VAL A 251 11.50 -21.93 11.71
C VAL A 251 10.39 -22.98 11.71
N PRO A 252 10.10 -23.61 12.87
CA PRO A 252 9.05 -24.62 12.98
C PRO A 252 7.72 -24.12 12.41
N ASP A 253 7.00 -25.00 11.70
CA ASP A 253 5.65 -24.77 11.16
C ASP A 253 5.48 -23.59 10.18
N ILE A 254 6.58 -22.90 9.82
CA ILE A 254 6.58 -21.72 8.93
C ILE A 254 7.41 -21.98 7.68
N GLY A 255 8.67 -22.40 7.83
CA GLY A 255 9.56 -22.64 6.69
C GLY A 255 11.03 -22.35 6.97
N GLN A 256 11.80 -22.19 5.89
CA GLN A 256 13.26 -22.09 5.95
C GLN A 256 13.79 -20.88 5.17
N LYS A 257 14.83 -20.24 5.71
CA LYS A 257 15.55 -19.13 5.07
C LYS A 257 17.04 -19.47 4.96
N VAL A 258 17.62 -19.21 3.79
CA VAL A 258 19.06 -19.32 3.58
C VAL A 258 19.65 -17.93 3.34
N LEU A 259 20.62 -17.55 4.15
CA LEU A 259 21.42 -16.33 4.00
C LEU A 259 22.82 -16.66 3.52
N LYS A 260 23.37 -15.79 2.68
CA LYS A 260 24.77 -15.82 2.25
C LYS A 260 25.48 -14.63 2.90
N TRP A 261 26.53 -14.92 3.65
CA TRP A 261 27.29 -13.90 4.37
C TRP A 261 28.77 -14.00 4.02
N PHE A 262 29.41 -12.85 3.86
CA PHE A 262 30.85 -12.75 3.64
C PHE A 262 31.50 -11.96 4.77
N GLY A 263 32.52 -12.55 5.38
CA GLY A 263 33.30 -11.92 6.43
C GLY A 263 34.79 -11.92 6.12
N VAL A 264 35.41 -10.77 6.27
CA VAL A 264 36.87 -10.61 6.28
C VAL A 264 37.31 -10.55 7.74
N MET A 265 38.22 -11.45 8.13
CA MET A 265 38.83 -11.45 9.47
C MET A 265 40.17 -10.72 9.42
N ARG A 266 40.49 -9.95 10.46
CA ARG A 266 41.85 -9.42 10.63
C ARG A 266 42.82 -10.56 10.93
N PRO A 267 44.09 -10.44 10.50
CA PRO A 267 45.16 -11.24 11.08
C PRO A 267 45.15 -11.05 12.60
N VAL A 268 45.30 -12.14 13.35
CA VAL A 268 45.41 -12.06 14.81
C VAL A 268 46.74 -11.38 15.13
N ASP A 269 46.69 -10.14 15.61
CA ASP A 269 47.84 -9.40 16.09
C ASP A 269 48.10 -9.81 17.55
N LEU A 270 49.24 -10.49 17.79
CA LEU A 270 49.63 -11.02 19.10
C LEU A 270 50.59 -10.07 19.84
N ASP A 271 50.87 -8.89 19.29
CA ASP A 271 52.02 -8.08 19.73
C ASP A 271 51.74 -7.10 20.87
N ASN A 272 50.53 -7.01 21.45
CA ASN A 272 50.32 -6.30 22.72
C ASN A 272 49.10 -6.83 23.48
N PHE A 273 49.37 -7.51 24.60
CA PHE A 273 48.40 -7.81 25.66
C PHE A 273 48.14 -6.58 26.55
#